data_AF-A0A318SST5-F1
#
_entry.id   AF-A0A318SST5-F1
#
_cell.length_a   1.000
_cell.length_b   1.000
_cell.length_c   1.000
_cell.angle_alpha   90.00
_cell.angle_beta   90.00
_cell.angle_gamma   90.00
#
_symmetry.space_group_name_H-M   'P 1'
#
loop_
_entity.id
_entity.type
_entity.pdbx_description
1 polymer ?
#
loop_
_entity_poly.entity_id
_entity_poly.type
_entity_poly.pdbx_seq_one_letter_code
_entity_poly.pdbx_strand_id
1 'polypeptide(L)'
;MRKAMFFALLITMPQAAAAQTQTEIDFVKDMFRPMQQDSFAKRREYCGVIGYDETGELVATEAAPGTIDSCDLTFPEDIAVIASYHTHGSFEIPYYNEMPSEIDMLSDQAMRVNGWIATPGGRLWYIDSRAMIARQICGVGCLPIAPGFYKAQAGDVAEEYSYDELVDRLGR
;
A
#
# COMPACT_ATOMS: atom_id res chain seq x y z
N MET A 1 12.57 59.75 19.69
CA MET A 1 11.41 59.11 19.02
C MET A 1 11.77 57.66 18.70
N ARG A 2 10.79 56.76 18.72
CA ARG A 2 10.84 55.31 19.03
C ARG A 2 11.72 54.45 18.10
N LYS A 3 12.48 53.51 18.68
CA LYS A 3 13.09 52.36 17.99
C LYS A 3 11.99 51.32 17.69
N ALA A 4 11.77 51.00 16.42
CA ALA A 4 10.87 49.92 16.02
C ALA A 4 11.63 48.59 16.04
N MET A 5 11.20 47.68 16.91
CA MET A 5 11.70 46.32 17.01
C MET A 5 10.82 45.44 16.13
N PHE A 6 11.38 44.88 15.06
CA PHE A 6 10.67 43.91 14.21
C PHE A 6 10.71 42.54 14.90
N PHE A 7 9.55 42.10 15.40
CA PHE A 7 9.33 40.71 15.79
C PHE A 7 9.10 39.90 14.51
N ALA A 8 10.05 39.02 14.15
CA ALA A 8 9.85 38.03 13.12
C ALA A 8 8.96 36.91 13.68
N LEU A 9 7.71 36.86 13.21
CA LEU A 9 6.77 35.79 13.54
C LEU A 9 7.16 34.55 12.70
N LEU A 10 7.79 33.56 13.34
CA LEU A 10 8.02 32.24 12.75
C LEU A 10 6.69 31.51 12.65
N ILE A 11 6.12 31.49 11.44
CA ILE A 11 4.95 30.67 11.12
C ILE A 11 5.45 29.22 10.98
N THR A 12 5.20 28.39 11.98
CA THR A 12 5.35 26.94 11.84
C THR A 12 4.24 26.43 10.93
N MET A 13 4.56 26.13 9.67
CA MET A 13 3.62 25.47 8.78
C MET A 13 3.29 24.08 9.34
N PRO A 14 2.01 23.66 9.34
CA PRO A 14 1.63 22.31 9.71
C PRO A 14 2.28 21.35 8.71
N GLN A 15 3.03 20.39 9.24
CA GLN A 15 3.66 19.35 8.45
C GLN A 15 2.54 18.43 7.94
N ALA A 16 2.09 18.68 6.71
CA ALA A 16 1.22 17.75 6.01
C ALA A 16 1.88 16.36 6.05
N ALA A 17 1.10 15.32 6.31
CA ALA A 17 1.58 13.95 6.15
C ALA A 17 2.26 13.85 4.77
N ALA A 18 3.55 13.55 4.76
CA ALA A 18 4.31 13.56 3.53
C ALA A 18 3.72 12.49 2.61
N ALA A 19 3.27 12.89 1.41
CA ALA A 19 2.99 11.96 0.34
C ALA A 19 4.23 11.09 0.08
N GLN A 20 4.02 9.88 -0.45
CA GLN A 20 5.11 8.92 -0.68
C GLN A 20 6.12 9.54 -1.63
N THR A 21 7.38 9.41 -1.28
CA THR A 21 8.46 9.95 -2.12
C THR A 21 8.57 9.12 -3.40
N GLN A 22 9.09 9.72 -4.47
CA GLN A 22 9.34 8.97 -5.71
C GLN A 22 10.29 7.79 -5.46
N THR A 23 11.28 7.96 -4.56
CA THR A 23 12.20 6.90 -4.15
C THR A 23 11.47 5.71 -3.51
N GLU A 24 10.52 5.96 -2.61
CA GLU A 24 9.71 4.90 -1.99
C GLU A 24 8.82 4.21 -3.05
N ILE A 25 8.19 4.99 -3.93
CA ILE A 25 7.34 4.43 -5.00
C ILE A 25 8.16 3.55 -5.95
N ASP A 26 9.34 3.99 -6.37
CA ASP A 26 10.20 3.22 -7.27
C ASP A 26 10.69 1.93 -6.59
N PHE A 27 11.10 2.01 -5.32
CA PHE A 27 11.47 0.86 -4.50
C PHE A 27 10.33 -0.16 -4.40
N VAL A 28 9.12 0.30 -4.05
CA VAL A 28 7.93 -0.57 -3.92
C VAL A 28 7.58 -1.22 -5.25
N LYS A 29 7.65 -0.47 -6.36
CA LYS A 29 7.38 -1.03 -7.68
C LYS A 29 8.38 -2.11 -8.06
N ASP A 30 9.66 -1.88 -7.81
CA ASP A 30 10.70 -2.83 -8.15
C ASP A 30 10.65 -4.09 -7.28
N MET A 31 10.25 -3.97 -6.01
CA MET A 31 9.92 -5.09 -5.14
C MET A 31 8.72 -5.91 -5.66
N PHE A 32 7.63 -5.25 -6.04
CA PHE A 32 6.40 -5.95 -6.46
C PHE A 32 6.49 -6.60 -7.84
N ARG A 33 7.29 -6.08 -8.78
CA ARG A 33 7.39 -6.62 -10.15
C ARG A 33 7.66 -8.13 -10.20
N PRO A 34 8.75 -8.66 -9.62
CA PRO A 34 8.99 -10.10 -9.63
C PRO A 34 7.98 -10.85 -8.75
N MET A 35 7.58 -10.26 -7.61
CA MET A 35 6.66 -10.88 -6.66
C MET A 35 5.27 -11.15 -7.23
N GLN A 36 4.74 -10.23 -8.06
CA GLN A 36 3.46 -10.43 -8.76
C GLN A 36 3.52 -11.66 -9.68
N GLN A 37 4.64 -11.90 -10.37
CA GLN A 37 4.76 -13.07 -11.25
C GLN A 37 4.67 -14.37 -10.45
N ASP A 38 5.34 -14.42 -9.30
CA ASP A 38 5.26 -15.55 -8.37
C ASP A 38 3.85 -15.72 -7.79
N SER A 39 3.23 -14.62 -7.36
CA SER A 39 1.87 -14.59 -6.82
C SER A 39 0.86 -15.17 -7.82
N PHE A 40 0.93 -14.76 -9.09
CA PHE A 40 0.05 -15.25 -10.14
C PHE A 40 0.25 -16.73 -10.43
N ALA A 41 1.52 -17.16 -10.54
CA ALA A 41 1.87 -18.54 -10.87
C ALA A 41 1.44 -19.51 -9.77
N LYS A 42 1.56 -19.08 -8.50
CA LYS A 42 1.29 -19.91 -7.32
C LYS A 42 -0.08 -19.65 -6.70
N ARG A 43 -0.86 -18.74 -7.28
CA ARG A 43 -2.24 -18.37 -6.88
C ARG A 43 -2.32 -18.06 -5.39
N ARG A 44 -1.41 -17.20 -4.91
CA ARG A 44 -1.32 -16.82 -3.50
C ARG A 44 -0.76 -15.43 -3.30
N GLU A 45 -1.04 -14.86 -2.15
CA GLU A 45 -0.44 -13.62 -1.69
C GLU A 45 1.01 -13.84 -1.24
N TYR A 46 1.76 -12.75 -1.31
CA TYR A 46 3.10 -12.63 -0.76
C TYR A 46 3.15 -11.34 0.05
N CYS A 47 3.63 -11.40 1.29
CA CYS A 47 3.61 -10.26 2.19
C CYS A 47 4.91 -10.06 2.96
N GLY A 48 5.06 -8.87 3.54
CA GLY A 48 6.15 -8.53 4.42
C GLY A 48 6.01 -7.09 4.90
N VAL A 49 7.13 -6.52 5.36
CA VAL A 49 7.17 -5.13 5.83
C VAL A 49 8.27 -4.35 5.14
N ILE A 50 8.05 -3.04 4.98
CA ILE A 50 9.01 -2.05 4.49
C ILE A 50 9.39 -1.14 5.66
N GLY A 51 10.65 -0.74 5.71
CA GLY A 51 11.14 0.20 6.71
C GLY A 51 12.54 0.70 6.40
N TYR A 52 13.17 1.28 7.41
CA TYR A 52 14.56 1.73 7.32
C TYR A 52 15.47 0.85 8.17
N ASP A 53 16.63 0.50 7.63
CA ASP A 53 17.68 -0.17 8.39
C ASP A 53 18.48 0.81 9.27
N GLU A 54 19.50 0.31 9.99
CA GLU A 54 20.37 1.11 10.86
C GLU A 54 21.16 2.20 10.11
N THR A 55 21.34 2.06 8.79
CA THR A 55 22.02 3.03 7.94
C THR A 55 21.08 4.10 7.38
N GLY A 56 19.76 3.92 7.57
CA GLY A 56 18.72 4.78 7.02
C GLY A 56 18.37 4.45 5.58
N GLU A 57 18.76 3.28 5.08
CA GLU A 57 18.38 2.80 3.75
C GLU A 57 16.98 2.15 3.79
N LEU A 58 16.20 2.39 2.73
CA LEU A 58 14.88 1.79 2.59
C LEU A 58 15.03 0.31 2.24
N VAL A 59 14.47 -0.55 3.07
CA VAL A 59 14.57 -2.02 2.97
C VAL A 59 13.20 -2.67 3.09
N ALA A 60 13.09 -3.89 2.59
CA ALA A 60 11.91 -4.75 2.74
C ALA A 60 12.36 -6.11 3.26
N THR A 61 11.54 -6.73 4.10
CA THR A 61 11.76 -8.13 4.49
C THR A 61 11.61 -9.05 3.29
N GLU A 62 12.23 -10.23 3.36
CA GLU A 62 11.89 -11.32 2.43
C GLU A 62 10.38 -11.58 2.48
N ALA A 63 9.78 -11.76 1.29
CA ALA A 63 8.34 -11.93 1.19
C ALA A 63 7.93 -13.34 1.63
N ALA A 64 7.09 -13.41 2.65
CA ALA A 64 6.52 -14.66 3.13
C ALA A 64 5.36 -15.11 2.21
N PRO A 65 5.25 -16.40 1.87
CA PRO A 65 4.12 -16.90 1.10
C PRO A 65 2.86 -17.03 1.98
N GLY A 66 1.74 -16.48 1.51
CA GLY A 66 0.42 -16.60 2.13
C GLY A 66 -0.47 -17.68 1.52
N THR A 67 -1.78 -17.51 1.74
CA THR A 67 -2.89 -18.22 1.07
C THR A 67 -3.36 -17.42 -0.16
N ILE A 68 -4.52 -17.77 -0.73
CA ILE A 68 -5.12 -17.03 -1.83
C ILE A 68 -5.59 -15.60 -1.44
N ASP A 69 -5.79 -15.36 -0.14
CA ASP A 69 -6.54 -14.24 0.42
C ASP A 69 -6.06 -13.80 1.82
N SER A 70 -4.90 -14.28 2.26
CA SER A 70 -4.31 -13.90 3.54
C SER A 70 -2.81 -14.14 3.56
N CYS A 71 -2.10 -13.38 4.40
CA CYS A 71 -0.69 -13.60 4.65
C CYS A 71 -0.30 -13.15 6.06
N ASP A 72 0.54 -13.95 6.74
CA ASP A 72 0.97 -13.66 8.10
C ASP A 72 2.22 -12.77 8.10
N LEU A 73 2.11 -11.60 8.73
CA LEU A 73 3.21 -10.65 8.84
C LEU A 73 4.10 -10.96 10.04
N THR A 74 5.41 -10.97 9.82
CA THR A 74 6.43 -11.02 10.88
C THR A 74 7.18 -9.69 10.93
N PHE A 75 7.26 -9.09 12.11
CA PHE A 75 7.95 -7.83 12.34
C PHE A 75 9.37 -8.11 12.86
N PRO A 76 10.41 -7.79 12.07
CA PRO A 76 11.79 -7.95 12.53
C PRO A 76 12.19 -6.82 13.48
N GLU A 77 13.18 -7.07 14.34
CA GLU A 77 13.64 -6.09 15.34
C GLU A 77 14.65 -5.07 14.78
N ASP A 78 15.30 -5.38 13.65
CA ASP A 78 16.39 -4.62 13.02
C ASP A 78 15.92 -3.64 11.94
N ILE A 79 14.61 -3.52 11.71
CA ILE A 79 14.02 -2.59 10.74
C ILE A 79 13.05 -1.64 11.43
N ALA A 80 13.21 -0.34 11.22
CA ALA A 80 12.23 0.66 11.60
C ALA A 80 11.06 0.62 10.60
N VAL A 81 10.08 -0.24 10.86
CA VAL A 81 8.93 -0.50 9.97
C VAL A 81 8.07 0.75 9.78
N ILE A 82 7.74 1.05 8.51
CA ILE A 82 6.86 2.16 8.11
C ILE A 82 5.58 1.70 7.41
N ALA A 83 5.61 0.51 6.79
CA ALA A 83 4.46 -0.03 6.08
C ALA A 83 4.48 -1.56 6.03
N SER A 84 3.29 -2.18 6.04
CA SER A 84 3.09 -3.53 5.53
C SER A 84 3.10 -3.50 4.00
N TYR A 85 3.30 -4.66 3.38
CA TYR A 85 3.01 -4.84 1.97
C TYR A 85 2.43 -6.23 1.70
N HIS A 86 1.57 -6.34 0.69
CA HIS A 86 1.24 -7.63 0.10
C HIS A 86 0.83 -7.54 -1.37
N THR A 87 0.94 -8.65 -2.09
CA THR A 87 0.27 -8.85 -3.39
C THR A 87 -1.09 -9.49 -3.15
N HIS A 88 -2.11 -9.08 -3.89
CA HIS A 88 -3.24 -9.97 -4.11
C HIS A 88 -2.82 -11.15 -5.00
N GLY A 89 -3.50 -12.30 -4.85
CA GLY A 89 -3.28 -13.50 -5.65
C GLY A 89 -3.56 -13.33 -7.15
N SER A 90 -3.66 -14.44 -7.90
CA SER A 90 -3.99 -14.38 -9.33
C SER A 90 -5.39 -13.81 -9.59
N PHE A 91 -5.67 -13.38 -10.83
CA PHE A 91 -7.03 -12.97 -11.22
C PHE A 91 -7.96 -14.19 -11.21
N GLU A 92 -8.91 -14.22 -10.27
CA GLU A 92 -9.81 -15.36 -10.06
C GLU A 92 -11.26 -14.91 -9.86
N ILE A 93 -12.16 -15.44 -10.68
CA ILE A 93 -13.60 -15.24 -10.51
C ILE A 93 -14.07 -16.11 -9.34
N PRO A 94 -14.80 -15.59 -8.34
CA PRO A 94 -15.48 -14.29 -8.28
C PRO A 94 -14.83 -13.23 -7.36
N TYR A 95 -13.54 -13.33 -7.06
CA TYR A 95 -12.90 -12.47 -6.05
C TYR A 95 -12.78 -11.01 -6.50
N TYR A 96 -13.15 -10.07 -5.62
CA TYR A 96 -12.91 -8.64 -5.81
C TYR A 96 -11.48 -8.29 -5.39
N ASN A 97 -10.50 -8.66 -6.20
CA ASN A 97 -9.08 -8.51 -5.86
C ASN A 97 -8.39 -7.33 -6.58
N GLU A 98 -9.14 -6.31 -7.00
CA GLU A 98 -8.61 -5.08 -7.62
C GLU A 98 -8.62 -3.84 -6.72
N MET A 99 -9.09 -4.00 -5.49
CA MET A 99 -9.17 -2.97 -4.44
C MET A 99 -8.71 -3.58 -3.13
N PRO A 100 -8.12 -2.82 -2.20
CA PRO A 100 -7.89 -3.28 -0.83
C PRO A 100 -9.18 -3.81 -0.19
N SER A 101 -9.04 -4.65 0.84
CA SER A 101 -10.13 -5.04 1.73
C SER A 101 -10.23 -4.07 2.92
N GLU A 102 -11.35 -4.11 3.62
CA GLU A 102 -11.49 -3.38 4.87
C GLU A 102 -10.61 -3.96 5.99
N ILE A 103 -10.30 -5.27 5.90
CA ILE A 103 -9.41 -5.96 6.83
C ILE A 103 -7.98 -5.44 6.69
N ASP A 104 -7.54 -5.12 5.46
CA ASP A 104 -6.22 -4.52 5.25
C ASP A 104 -6.09 -3.20 6.00
N MET A 105 -7.08 -2.31 5.85
CA MET A 105 -7.08 -1.00 6.52
C MET A 105 -7.12 -1.13 8.05
N LEU A 106 -7.94 -2.04 8.58
CA LEU A 106 -8.04 -2.28 10.02
C LEU A 106 -6.75 -2.90 10.59
N SER A 107 -6.14 -3.82 9.86
CA SER A 107 -4.91 -4.49 10.28
C SER A 107 -3.75 -3.50 10.32
N ASP A 108 -3.56 -2.73 9.25
CA ASP A 108 -2.53 -1.70 9.18
C ASP A 108 -2.70 -0.64 10.28
N GLN A 109 -3.94 -0.21 10.54
CA GLN A 109 -4.25 0.70 11.63
C GLN A 109 -3.91 0.10 13.01
N ALA A 110 -4.30 -1.16 13.24
CA ALA A 110 -4.02 -1.84 14.51
C ALA A 110 -2.52 -2.02 14.75
N MET A 111 -1.76 -2.31 13.69
CA MET A 111 -0.30 -2.41 13.70
C MET A 111 0.41 -1.05 13.71
N ARG A 112 -0.33 0.05 13.48
CA ARG A 112 0.18 1.44 13.41
C ARG A 112 1.21 1.65 12.30
N VAL A 113 1.03 0.96 11.18
CA VAL A 113 1.85 1.08 9.97
C VAL A 113 0.96 1.45 8.80
N ASN A 114 1.52 1.99 7.73
CA ASN A 114 0.79 2.16 6.47
C ASN A 114 0.76 0.83 5.70
N GLY A 115 0.16 0.81 4.51
CA GLY A 115 0.07 -0.40 3.68
C GLY A 115 0.35 -0.16 2.21
N TRP A 116 0.92 -1.17 1.56
CA TRP A 116 1.17 -1.21 0.12
C TRP A 116 0.55 -2.47 -0.49
N ILE A 117 -0.27 -2.31 -1.53
CA ILE A 117 -1.00 -3.44 -2.14
C ILE A 117 -0.85 -3.43 -3.66
N ALA A 118 -0.45 -4.57 -4.22
CA ALA A 118 -0.34 -4.79 -5.66
C ALA A 118 -1.44 -5.75 -6.15
N THR A 119 -2.20 -5.33 -7.18
CA THR A 119 -3.36 -6.09 -7.68
C THR A 119 -3.09 -6.78 -9.03
N PRO A 120 -3.91 -7.77 -9.43
CA PRO A 120 -3.73 -8.53 -10.68
C PRO A 120 -3.82 -7.68 -11.95
N GLY A 121 -4.61 -6.62 -11.96
CA GLY A 121 -4.68 -5.64 -13.03
C GLY A 121 -3.44 -4.75 -13.11
N GLY A 122 -2.48 -4.93 -12.20
CA GLY A 122 -1.26 -4.15 -12.12
C GLY A 122 -1.44 -2.79 -11.45
N ARG A 123 -2.50 -2.60 -10.64
CA ARG A 123 -2.64 -1.38 -9.83
C ARG A 123 -1.71 -1.44 -8.64
N LEU A 124 -1.28 -0.27 -8.17
CA LEU A 124 -0.55 -0.11 -6.92
C LEU A 124 -1.35 0.82 -6.01
N TRP A 125 -1.66 0.32 -4.82
CA TRP A 125 -2.41 1.02 -3.79
C TRP A 125 -1.53 1.33 -2.60
N TYR A 126 -1.83 2.45 -1.95
CA TYR A 126 -1.28 2.87 -0.68
C TYR A 126 -2.42 3.07 0.33
N ILE A 127 -2.25 2.53 1.54
CA ILE A 127 -3.14 2.73 2.68
C ILE A 127 -2.47 3.72 3.64
N ASP A 128 -3.10 4.88 3.84
CA ASP A 128 -2.83 5.73 4.99
C ASP A 128 -3.72 5.27 6.15
N SER A 129 -3.15 4.49 7.06
CA SER A 129 -3.90 3.87 8.15
C SER A 129 -4.28 4.83 9.28
N ARG A 130 -3.64 6.02 9.32
CA ARG A 130 -4.02 7.09 10.23
C ARG A 130 -5.23 7.84 9.69
N ALA A 131 -5.25 8.15 8.40
CA ALA A 131 -6.36 8.81 7.74
C ALA A 131 -7.52 7.87 7.42
N MET A 132 -7.28 6.55 7.42
CA MET A 132 -8.21 5.53 6.94
C MET A 132 -8.63 5.80 5.49
N ILE A 133 -7.62 6.00 4.64
CA ILE A 133 -7.76 6.24 3.19
C ILE A 133 -6.89 5.25 2.43
N ALA A 134 -7.48 4.56 1.46
CA ALA A 134 -6.79 3.78 0.45
C ALA A 134 -6.78 4.54 -0.88
N ARG A 135 -5.60 4.74 -1.48
CA ARG A 135 -5.47 5.46 -2.76
C ARG A 135 -4.56 4.76 -3.74
N GLN A 136 -4.88 4.85 -5.02
CA GLN A 136 -4.02 4.36 -6.08
C GLN A 136 -2.85 5.31 -6.29
N ILE A 137 -1.63 4.77 -6.22
CA ILE A 137 -0.45 5.46 -6.73
C ILE A 137 -0.44 5.42 -8.25
N CYS A 138 -0.90 4.31 -8.82
CA CYS A 138 -1.03 4.14 -10.26
C CYS A 138 -2.03 3.03 -10.60
N GLY A 139 -2.67 3.18 -11.77
CA GLY A 139 -3.75 2.29 -12.22
C GLY A 139 -3.28 1.06 -13.00
N VAL A 140 -4.21 0.49 -13.77
CA VAL A 140 -4.01 -0.75 -14.56
C VAL A 140 -2.74 -0.69 -15.40
N GLY A 141 -1.93 -1.75 -15.33
CA GLY A 141 -0.69 -1.88 -16.08
C GLY A 141 0.51 -1.11 -15.52
N CYS A 142 0.40 -0.56 -14.30
CA CYS A 142 1.56 0.02 -13.62
C CYS A 142 2.57 -1.04 -13.16
N LEU A 143 2.06 -2.20 -12.76
CA LEU A 143 2.79 -3.42 -12.41
C LEU A 143 2.39 -4.56 -13.38
N PRO A 144 3.07 -5.73 -13.34
CA PRO A 144 2.71 -6.86 -14.18
C PRO A 144 1.23 -7.22 -14.06
N ILE A 145 0.63 -7.59 -15.20
CA ILE A 145 -0.78 -7.94 -15.28
C ILE A 145 -0.92 -9.46 -15.25
N ALA A 146 -1.83 -9.97 -14.42
CA ALA A 146 -2.12 -11.39 -14.33
C ALA A 146 -2.66 -11.94 -15.67
N PRO A 147 -2.26 -13.15 -16.07
CA PRO A 147 -2.89 -13.83 -17.21
C PRO A 147 -4.40 -13.93 -17.00
N GLY A 148 -5.17 -13.51 -18.02
CA GLY A 148 -6.63 -13.57 -17.96
C GLY A 148 -7.32 -12.40 -17.26
N PHE A 149 -6.58 -11.39 -16.80
CA PHE A 149 -7.17 -10.15 -16.28
C PHE A 149 -8.16 -9.52 -17.30
N TYR A 150 -9.36 -9.22 -16.83
CA TYR A 150 -10.40 -8.57 -17.63
C TYR A 150 -10.97 -7.36 -16.90
N LYS A 151 -10.58 -6.16 -17.36
CA LYS A 151 -10.90 -4.89 -16.71
C LYS A 151 -12.39 -4.71 -16.39
N ALA A 152 -13.29 -5.09 -17.29
CA ALA A 152 -14.72 -4.84 -17.09
C ALA A 152 -15.32 -5.64 -15.92
N GLN A 153 -14.65 -6.71 -15.47
CA GLN A 153 -15.09 -7.47 -14.30
C GLN A 153 -14.77 -6.78 -12.97
N ALA A 154 -13.69 -5.99 -12.91
CA ALA A 154 -13.37 -5.19 -11.72
C ALA A 154 -14.45 -4.11 -11.45
N GLY A 155 -15.29 -3.84 -12.45
CA GLY A 155 -16.24 -2.73 -12.44
C GLY A 155 -15.51 -1.38 -12.38
N ASP A 156 -16.23 -0.37 -11.92
CA ASP A 156 -15.64 0.93 -11.63
C ASP A 156 -14.86 0.82 -10.31
N VAL A 157 -13.54 0.99 -10.44
CA VAL A 157 -12.58 1.06 -9.33
C VAL A 157 -12.10 2.50 -9.25
N ALA A 158 -12.52 3.20 -8.19
CA ALA A 158 -12.15 4.59 -7.93
C ALA A 158 -10.65 4.71 -7.61
N GLU A 159 -10.09 5.90 -7.77
CA GLU A 159 -8.68 6.16 -7.44
C GLU A 159 -8.44 6.26 -5.93
N GLU A 160 -9.48 6.47 -5.15
CA GLU A 160 -9.43 6.59 -3.69
C GLU A 160 -10.70 6.01 -3.06
N TYR A 161 -10.55 5.46 -1.86
CA TYR A 161 -11.62 5.01 -0.98
C TYR A 161 -11.28 5.39 0.46
N SER A 162 -12.24 6.00 1.16
CA SER A 162 -12.28 5.94 2.62
C SER A 162 -12.68 4.55 3.10
N TYR A 163 -12.43 4.26 4.37
CA TYR A 163 -12.84 3.00 4.99
C TYR A 163 -14.33 2.70 4.78
N ASP A 164 -15.21 3.67 5.06
CA ASP A 164 -16.66 3.50 4.94
C ASP A 164 -17.08 3.25 3.48
N GLU A 165 -16.50 3.99 2.52
CA GLU A 165 -16.75 3.76 1.09
C GLU A 165 -16.29 2.38 0.63
N LEU A 166 -15.18 1.88 1.18
CA LEU A 166 -14.66 0.56 0.86
C LEU A 166 -15.58 -0.54 1.41
N VAL A 167 -16.05 -0.40 2.65
CA VAL A 167 -17.03 -1.31 3.26
C VAL A 167 -18.32 -1.35 2.45
N ASP A 168 -18.88 -0.18 2.10
CA ASP A 168 -20.07 -0.07 1.27
C ASP A 168 -19.86 -0.72 -0.11
N ARG A 169 -18.68 -0.51 -0.71
CA ARG A 169 -18.33 -1.07 -2.03
C ARG A 169 -18.22 -2.59 -2.02
N LEU A 170 -17.78 -3.17 -0.92
CA LEU A 170 -17.62 -4.61 -0.72
C LEU A 170 -18.91 -5.29 -0.24
N GLY A 171 -19.95 -4.51 0.12
CA GLY A 171 -21.32 -4.98 0.32
C GLY A 171 -21.52 -5.89 1.53
N ARG A 172 -20.85 -5.59 2.65
CA ARG A 172 -21.02 -6.31 3.92
C ARG A 172 -22.11 -5.69 4.79
#